data_AF-A0A2M6XS33-F1
#
_entry.id   AF-A0A2M6XS33-F1
#
_cell.length_a   1.000
_cell.length_b   1.000
_cell.length_c   1.000
_cell.angle_alpha   90.00
_cell.angle_beta   90.00
_cell.angle_gamma   90.00
#
_symmetry.space_group_name_H-M   'P 1'
#
loop_
_entity.id
_entity.type
_entity.pdbx_description
1 polymer ?
#
loop_
_entity_poly.entity_id
_entity_poly.type
_entity_poly.pdbx_seq_one_letter_code
_entity_poly.pdbx_strand_id
1 'polypeptide(L)'
;VFKGVPDVVAANAIGSNIANILLIIGVSAVIGKRLIVTKSLIDLDLPLLAISTVLLLGVVWDKQITFGESLLMLVTYGIYLLYTVLHKDTEDTGEIAEFLPSRQERRKHIAAHKKEEFTRPKLVAKDFILLVVGILGLVFGAKYLIDALVNLSAMLNIATGVIAITAVAVGTSLPELLVSAKAALQKKSEIALGNIFGSNVFNALVVIGLPGLFRVLPVDNQIFIIGVPTMALATLLFVISGISRRIHMWEGAFYLLLYVLFIAKLFNWF
;
A
#
# COMPACT_ATOMS: atom_id res chain seq x y z
N VAL A 1 4.25 19.81 3.42
CA VAL A 1 4.49 20.98 2.51
C VAL A 1 4.02 22.31 3.09
N PHE A 2 2.71 22.57 3.27
CA PHE A 2 2.22 23.90 3.69
C PHE A 2 2.60 24.30 5.13
N LYS A 3 2.89 23.33 6.01
CA LYS A 3 3.45 23.58 7.35
C LYS A 3 4.97 23.83 7.38
N GLY A 4 5.63 23.95 6.22
CA GLY A 4 7.08 24.23 6.13
C GLY A 4 8.02 23.03 6.29
N VAL A 5 7.48 21.82 6.40
CA VAL A 5 8.24 20.57 6.63
C VAL A 5 8.02 19.60 5.45
N PRO A 6 8.68 19.80 4.29
CA PRO A 6 8.49 18.96 3.09
C PRO A 6 9.21 17.61 3.17
N ASP A 7 10.28 17.49 3.95
CA ASP A 7 11.05 16.29 4.26
C ASP A 7 10.19 15.16 4.87
N VAL A 8 9.21 15.53 5.69
CA VAL A 8 8.25 14.59 6.29
C VAL A 8 7.42 13.86 5.24
N VAL A 9 7.17 14.45 4.06
CA VAL A 9 6.31 13.84 3.03
C VAL A 9 6.95 12.58 2.45
N ALA A 10 8.18 12.72 1.95
CA ALA A 10 8.92 11.60 1.37
C ALA A 10 9.20 10.53 2.43
N ALA A 11 9.59 10.96 3.64
CA ALA A 11 9.78 10.09 4.79
C ALA A 11 8.52 9.26 5.10
N ASN A 12 7.37 9.92 5.22
CA ASN A 12 6.10 9.26 5.53
C ASN A 12 5.69 8.28 4.44
N ALA A 13 5.81 8.66 3.16
CA ALA A 13 5.40 7.81 2.05
C ALA A 13 6.30 6.56 1.92
N ILE A 14 7.62 6.71 2.01
CA ILE A 14 8.57 5.59 2.01
C ILE A 14 8.32 4.69 3.23
N GLY A 15 8.15 5.28 4.41
CA GLY A 15 7.85 4.55 5.64
C GLY A 15 6.53 3.79 5.55
N SER A 16 5.50 4.39 4.97
CA SER A 16 4.18 3.78 4.79
C SER A 16 4.28 2.58 3.84
N ASN A 17 5.09 2.67 2.78
CA ASN A 17 5.34 1.53 1.90
C ASN A 17 6.05 0.38 2.63
N ILE A 18 7.06 0.69 3.44
CA ILE A 18 7.77 -0.31 4.25
C ILE A 18 6.81 -0.94 5.26
N ALA A 19 6.01 -0.15 5.97
CA ALA A 19 5.02 -0.64 6.94
C ALA A 19 3.94 -1.49 6.27
N ASN A 20 3.40 -1.05 5.14
CA ASN A 20 2.41 -1.80 4.39
C ASN A 20 2.93 -3.18 3.97
N ILE A 21 4.16 -3.27 3.49
CA ILE A 21 4.74 -4.55 3.08
C ILE A 21 5.16 -5.38 4.30
N LEU A 22 6.04 -4.85 5.15
CA LEU A 22 6.65 -5.66 6.20
C LEU A 22 5.74 -5.86 7.41
N LEU A 23 5.05 -4.81 7.85
CA LEU A 23 4.15 -4.86 9.00
C LEU A 23 2.77 -5.42 8.62
N ILE A 24 2.07 -4.83 7.64
CA ILE A 24 0.67 -5.20 7.38
C ILE A 24 0.55 -6.59 6.76
N ILE A 25 1.36 -6.93 5.74
CA ILE A 25 1.37 -8.30 5.20
C ILE A 25 1.82 -9.27 6.29
N GLY A 26 2.85 -8.91 7.06
CA GLY A 26 3.37 -9.73 8.15
C GLY A 26 2.29 -10.10 9.16
N VAL A 27 1.59 -9.10 9.72
CA VAL A 27 0.45 -9.29 10.62
C VAL A 27 -0.67 -10.09 9.92
N SER A 28 -1.04 -9.73 8.70
CA SER A 28 -2.13 -10.38 7.97
C SER A 28 -1.86 -11.85 7.67
N ALA A 29 -0.62 -12.21 7.33
CA ALA A 29 -0.22 -13.59 7.04
C ALA A 29 -0.13 -14.43 8.32
N VAL A 30 0.37 -13.86 9.43
CA VAL A 30 0.41 -14.54 10.73
C VAL A 30 -1.00 -14.81 11.25
N ILE A 31 -1.87 -13.80 11.24
CA ILE A 31 -3.24 -13.93 11.74
C ILE A 31 -4.11 -14.78 10.80
N GLY A 32 -3.98 -14.58 9.49
CA GLY A 32 -4.70 -15.33 8.47
C GLY A 32 -4.17 -16.76 8.24
N LYS A 33 -3.04 -17.12 8.87
CA LYS A 33 -2.22 -18.35 8.67
C LYS A 33 -1.60 -18.51 7.27
N ARG A 34 -2.32 -18.08 6.23
CA ARG A 34 -1.85 -17.98 4.85
C ARG A 34 -2.64 -16.92 4.10
N LEU A 35 -1.98 -16.20 3.20
CA LEU A 35 -2.62 -15.35 2.21
C LEU A 35 -2.49 -16.01 0.84
N ILE A 36 -3.61 -16.13 0.12
CA ILE A 36 -3.64 -16.65 -1.24
C ILE A 36 -3.51 -15.47 -2.20
N VAL A 37 -2.54 -15.54 -3.10
CA VAL A 37 -2.31 -14.56 -4.15
C VAL A 37 -2.98 -15.07 -5.42
N THR A 38 -4.01 -14.35 -5.88
CA THR A 38 -4.73 -14.67 -7.13
C THR A 38 -3.87 -14.32 -8.34
N LYS A 39 -4.21 -14.83 -9.52
CA LYS A 39 -3.43 -14.58 -10.73
C LYS A 39 -3.58 -13.14 -11.21
N SER A 40 -4.76 -12.52 -11.07
CA SER A 40 -4.95 -11.07 -11.26
C SER A 40 -3.94 -10.22 -10.47
N LEU A 41 -3.71 -10.54 -9.19
CA LEU A 41 -2.71 -9.86 -8.36
C LEU A 41 -1.28 -10.06 -8.87
N ILE A 42 -0.99 -11.21 -9.49
CA ILE A 42 0.34 -11.53 -10.00
C ILE A 42 0.60 -10.87 -11.35
N ASP A 43 -0.38 -10.90 -12.25
CA ASP A 43 -0.23 -10.44 -13.62
C ASP A 43 -0.34 -8.91 -13.71
N LEU A 44 -1.07 -8.28 -12.78
CA LEU A 44 -1.29 -6.84 -12.76
C LEU A 44 -0.61 -6.15 -11.56
N ASP A 45 -1.05 -6.42 -10.34
CA ASP A 45 -0.69 -5.60 -9.18
C ASP A 45 0.80 -5.72 -8.77
N LEU A 46 1.38 -6.92 -8.87
CA LEU A 46 2.78 -7.16 -8.55
C LEU A 46 3.76 -6.41 -9.48
N PRO A 47 3.65 -6.52 -10.82
CA PRO A 47 4.45 -5.73 -11.74
C PRO A 47 4.31 -4.22 -11.49
N LEU A 48 3.10 -3.75 -11.23
CA LEU A 48 2.85 -2.33 -10.97
C LEU A 48 3.50 -1.83 -9.68
N LEU A 49 3.44 -2.64 -8.62
CA LEU A 49 4.18 -2.36 -7.39
C LEU A 49 5.68 -2.27 -7.66
N ALA A 50 6.24 -3.20 -8.43
CA ALA A 50 7.67 -3.19 -8.77
C ALA A 50 8.04 -1.96 -9.61
N ILE A 51 7.26 -1.64 -10.65
CA ILE A 51 7.48 -0.48 -11.53
C ILE A 51 7.40 0.83 -10.73
N SER A 52 6.36 1.01 -9.91
CA SER A 52 6.22 2.22 -9.10
C SER A 52 7.36 2.38 -8.09
N THR A 53 7.82 1.28 -7.51
CA THR A 53 8.99 1.28 -6.61
C THR A 53 10.26 1.65 -7.37
N VAL A 54 10.54 1.02 -8.52
CA VAL A 54 11.72 1.34 -9.34
C VAL A 54 11.71 2.79 -9.82
N LEU A 55 10.55 3.30 -10.24
CA LEU A 55 10.39 4.71 -10.59
C LEU A 55 10.73 5.62 -9.40
N LEU A 56 10.22 5.31 -8.21
CA LEU A 56 10.52 6.07 -7.01
C LEU A 56 12.01 6.02 -6.65
N LEU A 57 12.69 4.87 -6.82
CA LEU A 57 14.14 4.77 -6.62
C LEU A 57 14.92 5.67 -7.58
N GLY A 58 14.48 5.77 -8.84
CA GLY A 58 15.07 6.68 -9.82
C GLY A 58 14.87 8.15 -9.45
N VAL A 59 13.66 8.53 -9.06
CA VAL A 59 13.30 9.91 -8.68
C VAL A 59 14.01 10.36 -7.39
N VAL A 60 14.26 9.44 -6.46
CA VAL A 60 14.90 9.78 -5.18
C VAL A 60 16.44 9.78 -5.29
N TRP A 61 17.01 9.45 -6.44
CA TRP A 61 18.44 9.22 -6.62
C TRP A 61 19.32 10.44 -6.27
N ASP A 62 18.87 11.64 -6.62
CA ASP A 62 19.55 12.90 -6.32
C ASP A 62 19.14 13.52 -4.97
N LYS A 63 18.32 12.78 -4.20
CA LYS A 63 17.73 13.17 -2.91
C LYS A 63 16.80 14.38 -2.97
N GLN A 64 16.33 14.77 -4.16
CA GLN A 64 15.44 15.90 -4.35
C GLN A 64 14.34 15.59 -5.35
N ILE A 65 13.11 15.45 -4.85
CA ILE A 65 11.97 15.20 -5.72
C ILE A 65 11.49 16.52 -6.28
N THR A 66 11.69 16.72 -7.58
CA THR A 66 11.38 17.95 -8.31
C THR A 66 9.96 17.94 -8.88
N PHE A 67 9.53 19.10 -9.40
CA PHE A 67 8.23 19.23 -10.08
C PHE A 67 8.09 18.26 -11.27
N GLY A 68 9.13 18.12 -12.09
CA GLY A 68 9.09 17.29 -13.29
C GLY A 68 8.90 15.81 -12.96
N GLU A 69 9.63 15.33 -11.96
CA GLU A 69 9.53 13.96 -11.46
C GLU A 69 8.17 13.72 -10.79
N SER A 70 7.70 14.70 -10.03
CA SER A 70 6.37 14.66 -9.41
C SER A 70 5.25 14.54 -10.44
N LEU A 71 5.35 15.31 -11.52
CA LEU A 71 4.41 15.23 -12.65
C LEU A 71 4.48 13.86 -13.34
N LEU A 72 5.70 13.34 -13.57
CA LEU A 72 5.90 12.01 -14.14
C LEU A 72 5.21 10.94 -13.28
N MET A 73 5.39 10.96 -11.96
CA MET A 73 4.78 10.00 -11.04
C MET A 73 3.25 10.04 -11.10
N LEU A 74 2.65 11.23 -11.13
CA LEU A 74 1.20 11.39 -11.23
C LEU A 74 0.66 10.94 -12.58
N VAL A 75 1.37 11.23 -13.69
CA VAL A 75 1.01 10.75 -15.02
C VAL A 75 1.08 9.22 -15.08
N THR A 76 2.13 8.61 -14.51
CA THR A 76 2.25 7.15 -14.39
C THR A 76 1.07 6.56 -13.62
N TYR A 77 0.66 7.19 -12.50
CA TYR A 77 -0.52 6.76 -11.75
C TYR A 77 -1.82 6.92 -12.55
N GLY A 78 -1.97 8.00 -13.30
CA GLY A 78 -3.14 8.22 -14.17
C GLY A 78 -3.25 7.16 -15.28
N ILE A 79 -2.13 6.81 -15.92
CA ILE A 79 -2.05 5.72 -16.90
C ILE A 79 -2.41 4.39 -16.24
N TYR A 80 -1.86 4.11 -15.05
CA TYR A 80 -2.20 2.93 -14.26
C TYR A 80 -3.72 2.83 -14.00
N LEU A 81 -4.33 3.88 -13.44
CA LEU A 81 -5.75 3.89 -13.16
C LEU A 81 -6.59 3.64 -14.43
N LEU A 82 -6.22 4.29 -15.54
CA LEU A 82 -6.91 4.09 -16.81
C LEU A 82 -6.77 2.65 -17.30
N TYR A 83 -5.57 2.07 -17.24
CA TYR A 83 -5.32 0.69 -17.63
C TYR A 83 -6.16 -0.28 -16.79
N THR A 84 -6.14 -0.14 -15.46
CA THR A 84 -6.89 -1.00 -14.54
C THR A 84 -8.39 -0.89 -14.76
N VAL A 85 -8.94 0.32 -14.92
CA VAL A 85 -10.38 0.52 -15.18
C VAL A 85 -10.81 -0.10 -16.50
N LEU A 86 -9.97 -0.05 -17.53
CA LEU A 86 -10.29 -0.61 -18.85
C LEU A 86 -10.14 -2.14 -18.94
N HIS A 87 -9.32 -2.77 -18.10
CA HIS A 87 -9.03 -4.21 -18.19
C HIS A 87 -9.74 -5.06 -17.11
N LYS A 88 -10.36 -4.45 -16.10
CA LYS A 88 -10.97 -5.14 -14.95
C LYS A 88 -12.09 -6.13 -15.30
N ASP A 89 -12.82 -5.92 -16.40
CA ASP A 89 -13.96 -6.77 -16.78
C ASP A 89 -13.56 -8.10 -17.44
N THR A 90 -12.29 -8.27 -17.83
CA THR A 90 -11.88 -9.40 -18.71
C THR A 90 -11.36 -10.61 -17.94
N GLU A 91 -10.78 -10.43 -16.76
CA GLU A 91 -10.10 -11.50 -16.00
C GLU A 91 -11.06 -12.40 -15.21
N ASP A 92 -12.07 -11.83 -14.53
CA ASP A 92 -13.01 -12.58 -13.69
C ASP A 92 -13.80 -13.64 -14.48
N THR A 93 -14.05 -13.37 -15.77
CA THR A 93 -14.76 -14.29 -16.67
C THR A 93 -13.81 -15.34 -17.28
N GLY A 94 -12.52 -15.02 -17.45
CA GLY A 94 -11.52 -15.86 -18.09
C GLY A 94 -11.01 -16.99 -17.19
N GLU A 95 -10.73 -16.70 -15.92
CA GLU A 95 -10.22 -17.69 -14.95
C GLU A 95 -11.23 -18.80 -14.68
N ILE A 96 -12.50 -18.44 -14.42
CA ILE A 96 -13.59 -19.40 -14.21
C ILE A 96 -13.78 -20.29 -15.45
N ALA A 97 -13.61 -19.71 -16.64
CA ALA A 97 -13.76 -20.45 -17.88
C ALA A 97 -12.64 -21.49 -18.06
N GLU A 98 -11.40 -21.19 -17.68
CA GLU A 98 -10.24 -22.08 -17.77
C GLU A 98 -10.39 -23.36 -16.92
N PHE A 99 -11.06 -23.27 -15.75
CA PHE A 99 -11.33 -24.41 -14.87
C PHE A 99 -12.53 -25.28 -15.29
N LEU A 100 -13.31 -24.86 -16.30
CA LEU A 100 -14.47 -25.62 -16.79
C LEU A 100 -14.06 -26.50 -17.99
N PRO A 101 -14.01 -27.84 -17.82
CA PRO A 101 -13.45 -28.75 -18.82
C PRO A 101 -14.32 -28.90 -20.07
N SER A 102 -15.61 -28.56 -20.00
CA SER A 102 -16.54 -28.70 -21.12
C SER A 102 -17.18 -27.37 -21.56
N ARG A 103 -17.33 -27.16 -22.88
CA ARG A 103 -18.07 -26.00 -23.45
C ARG A 103 -19.50 -25.89 -22.90
N GLN A 104 -20.08 -27.00 -22.47
CA GLN A 104 -21.45 -27.08 -21.95
C GLN A 104 -21.54 -26.59 -20.49
N GLU A 105 -20.57 -26.93 -19.65
CA GLU A 105 -20.44 -26.36 -18.29
C GLU A 105 -20.10 -24.87 -18.35
N ARG A 106 -19.23 -24.46 -19.28
CA ARG A 106 -18.94 -23.03 -19.55
C ARG A 106 -20.23 -22.25 -19.88
N ARG A 107 -21.08 -22.78 -20.77
CA ARG A 107 -22.39 -22.20 -21.08
C ARG A 107 -23.35 -22.18 -19.90
N LYS A 108 -23.39 -23.23 -19.08
CA LYS A 108 -24.23 -23.28 -17.87
C LYS A 108 -23.77 -22.27 -16.82
N HIS A 109 -22.47 -22.12 -16.61
CA HIS A 109 -21.91 -21.16 -15.64
C HIS A 109 -22.17 -19.71 -16.08
N ILE A 110 -21.95 -19.40 -17.36
CA ILE A 110 -22.27 -18.09 -17.93
C ILE A 110 -23.77 -17.81 -17.83
N ALA A 111 -24.63 -18.80 -18.12
CA ALA A 111 -26.08 -18.65 -17.99
C ALA A 111 -26.55 -18.55 -16.53
N ALA A 112 -25.83 -19.15 -15.57
CA ALA A 112 -26.10 -19.07 -14.14
C ALA A 112 -25.68 -17.70 -13.58
N HIS A 113 -24.50 -17.18 -13.93
CA HIS A 113 -24.08 -15.82 -13.61
C HIS A 113 -25.00 -14.76 -14.23
N LYS A 114 -25.58 -15.02 -15.40
CA LYS A 114 -26.58 -14.13 -16.00
C LYS A 114 -27.94 -14.17 -15.27
N LYS A 115 -28.19 -15.18 -14.44
CA LYS A 115 -29.46 -15.40 -13.72
C LYS A 115 -29.44 -14.91 -12.28
N GLU A 116 -28.28 -14.68 -11.69
CA GLU A 116 -28.18 -13.91 -10.46
C GLU A 116 -28.36 -12.42 -10.81
N GLU A 117 -29.61 -11.97 -10.83
CA GLU A 117 -29.92 -10.56 -10.66
C GLU A 117 -29.34 -10.13 -9.31
N PHE A 118 -28.10 -9.65 -9.31
CA PHE A 118 -27.52 -8.91 -8.21
C PHE A 118 -28.39 -7.67 -8.03
N THR A 119 -29.39 -7.78 -7.15
CA THR A 119 -30.15 -6.63 -6.66
C THR A 119 -29.14 -5.74 -5.94
N ARG A 120 -28.61 -4.75 -6.67
CA ARG A 120 -27.63 -3.82 -6.13
C ARG A 120 -28.24 -3.21 -4.87
N PRO A 121 -27.58 -3.35 -3.69
CA PRO A 121 -28.10 -2.75 -2.47
C PRO A 121 -28.28 -1.25 -2.72
N LYS A 122 -29.46 -0.73 -2.42
CA LYS A 122 -29.75 0.69 -2.62
C LYS A 122 -28.88 1.48 -1.64
N LEU A 123 -28.17 2.48 -2.15
CA LEU A 123 -27.44 3.44 -1.31
C LEU A 123 -28.45 4.17 -0.42
N VAL A 124 -28.35 3.99 0.89
CA VAL A 124 -29.24 4.63 1.86
C VAL A 124 -28.53 5.87 2.42
N ALA A 125 -29.27 6.90 2.82
CA ALA A 125 -28.71 8.08 3.49
C ALA A 125 -27.81 7.72 4.69
N LYS A 126 -28.10 6.62 5.38
CA LYS A 126 -27.27 6.08 6.46
C LYS A 126 -25.83 5.77 6.01
N ASP A 127 -25.64 5.23 4.80
CA ASP A 127 -24.32 4.88 4.28
C ASP A 127 -23.49 6.14 4.02
N PHE A 128 -24.12 7.19 3.48
CA PHE A 128 -23.48 8.49 3.30
C PHE A 128 -23.09 9.14 4.63
N ILE A 129 -23.98 9.09 5.64
CA ILE A 129 -23.68 9.62 6.97
C ILE A 129 -22.50 8.87 7.59
N LEU A 130 -22.50 7.54 7.54
CA LEU A 130 -21.39 6.73 8.06
C LEU A 130 -20.08 7.02 7.32
N LEU A 131 -20.13 7.23 6.00
CA LEU A 131 -18.97 7.58 5.19
C LEU A 131 -18.40 8.95 5.61
N VAL A 132 -19.24 9.97 5.76
CA VAL A 132 -18.80 11.31 6.19
C VAL A 132 -18.22 11.27 7.60
N VAL A 133 -18.90 10.61 8.54
CA VAL A 133 -18.41 10.48 9.93
C VAL A 133 -17.08 9.71 9.97
N GLY A 134 -16.94 8.65 9.17
CA GLY A 134 -15.71 7.88 9.06
C GLY A 134 -14.54 8.72 8.53
N ILE A 135 -14.76 9.49 7.45
CA ILE A 135 -13.75 10.40 6.89
C ILE A 135 -13.34 11.46 7.92
N LEU A 136 -14.30 12.10 8.60
CA LEU A 136 -13.99 13.08 9.63
C LEU A 136 -13.20 12.46 10.78
N GLY A 137 -13.60 11.28 11.25
CA GLY A 137 -12.87 10.54 12.28
C GLY A 137 -11.43 10.23 11.88
N LEU A 138 -11.20 9.80 10.63
CA LEU A 138 -9.86 9.56 10.09
C LEU A 138 -9.03 10.84 10.02
N VAL A 139 -9.59 11.93 9.47
CA VAL A 139 -8.88 13.21 9.32
C VAL A 139 -8.48 13.78 10.69
N PHE A 140 -9.40 13.83 11.64
CA PHE A 140 -9.10 14.34 12.98
C PHE A 140 -8.16 13.41 13.74
N GLY A 141 -8.38 12.10 13.69
CA GLY A 141 -7.52 11.10 14.33
C GLY A 141 -6.08 11.16 13.83
N ALA A 142 -5.88 11.18 12.51
CA ALA A 142 -4.56 11.32 11.90
C ALA A 142 -3.90 12.65 12.26
N LYS A 143 -4.65 13.76 12.25
CA LYS A 143 -4.13 15.08 12.63
C LYS A 143 -3.59 15.09 14.07
N TYR A 144 -4.40 14.65 15.04
CA TYR A 144 -3.99 14.65 16.44
C TYR A 144 -2.83 13.68 16.71
N LEU A 145 -2.82 12.52 16.05
CA LEU A 145 -1.72 11.57 16.14
C LEU A 145 -0.41 12.18 15.63
N ILE A 146 -0.43 12.81 14.45
CA ILE A 146 0.76 13.45 13.86
C ILE A 146 1.26 14.59 14.75
N ASP A 147 0.36 15.48 15.20
CA ASP A 147 0.75 16.60 16.05
C ASP A 147 1.35 16.10 17.39
N ALA A 148 0.81 15.01 17.97
CA ALA A 148 1.38 14.38 19.17
C ALA A 148 2.76 13.76 18.91
N LEU A 149 2.95 13.09 17.77
CA LEU A 149 4.24 12.49 17.40
C LEU A 149 5.32 13.53 17.14
N VAL A 150 4.98 14.67 16.52
CA VAL A 150 5.92 15.79 16.33
C VAL A 150 6.30 16.43 17.67
N ASN A 151 5.36 16.59 18.59
CA ASN A 151 5.68 17.10 19.93
C ASN A 151 6.57 16.12 20.70
N LEU A 152 6.29 14.82 20.61
CA LEU A 152 7.11 13.79 21.23
C LEU A 152 8.53 13.74 20.63
N SER A 153 8.66 13.93 19.31
CA SER A 153 9.96 13.97 18.63
C SER A 153 10.82 15.13 19.14
N ALA A 154 10.21 16.30 19.32
CA ALA A 154 10.88 17.47 19.87
C ALA A 154 11.32 17.26 21.33
N MET A 155 10.50 16.61 22.15
CA MET A 155 10.83 16.28 23.54
C MET A 155 11.95 15.22 23.66
N LEU A 156 11.94 14.22 22.77
CA LEU A 156 12.92 13.13 22.75
C LEU A 156 14.18 13.46 21.95
N ASN A 157 14.26 14.66 21.34
CA ASN A 157 15.34 15.10 20.46
C ASN A 157 15.63 14.12 19.30
N ILE A 158 14.56 13.58 18.71
CA ILE A 158 14.64 12.67 17.56
C ILE A 158 14.36 13.46 16.28
N ALA A 159 15.14 13.20 15.23
CA ALA A 159 14.97 13.84 13.93
C ALA A 159 13.54 13.63 13.38
N THR A 160 12.93 14.70 12.86
CA THR A 160 11.57 14.69 12.28
C THR A 160 11.43 13.64 11.18
N GLY A 161 12.45 13.44 10.35
CA GLY A 161 12.46 12.41 9.30
C GLY A 161 12.35 10.98 9.86
N VAL A 162 13.00 10.69 10.99
CA VAL A 162 12.94 9.36 11.65
C VAL A 162 11.55 9.11 12.21
N ILE A 163 10.94 10.10 12.86
CA ILE A 163 9.55 9.95 13.35
C ILE A 163 8.55 9.87 12.20
N ALA A 164 8.81 10.57 11.09
CA ALA A 164 7.96 10.52 9.91
C ALA A 164 7.96 9.14 9.23
N ILE A 165 9.14 8.55 8.99
CA ILE A 165 9.27 7.22 8.37
C ILE A 165 8.82 6.08 9.30
N THR A 166 8.69 6.32 10.61
CA THR A 166 8.28 5.32 11.59
C THR A 166 6.86 5.57 12.08
N ALA A 167 6.69 6.38 13.12
CA ALA A 167 5.44 6.51 13.85
C ALA A 167 4.35 7.20 13.02
N VAL A 168 4.69 8.20 12.21
CA VAL A 168 3.70 8.86 11.34
C VAL A 168 3.25 7.90 10.23
N ALA A 169 4.21 7.24 9.57
CA ALA A 169 3.94 6.22 8.56
C ALA A 169 3.04 5.10 9.09
N VAL A 170 3.38 4.51 10.25
CA VAL A 170 2.53 3.50 10.90
C VAL A 170 1.15 4.07 11.19
N GLY A 171 1.08 5.29 11.75
CA GLY A 171 -0.16 5.95 12.09
C GLY A 171 -1.09 6.15 10.90
N THR A 172 -0.54 6.56 9.75
CA THR A 172 -1.31 6.72 8.51
C THR A 172 -1.67 5.39 7.85
N SER A 173 -0.91 4.33 8.12
CA SER A 173 -1.15 2.95 7.65
C SER A 173 -2.04 2.11 8.58
N LEU A 174 -2.47 2.64 9.73
CA LEU A 174 -3.35 1.92 10.67
C LEU A 174 -4.70 1.52 10.06
N PRO A 175 -5.41 2.39 9.30
CA PRO A 175 -6.67 2.02 8.65
C PRO A 175 -6.49 0.81 7.72
N GLU A 176 -5.44 0.80 6.93
CA GLU A 176 -5.06 -0.26 6.00
C GLU A 176 -4.75 -1.55 6.77
N LEU A 177 -4.03 -1.44 7.89
CA LEU A 177 -3.72 -2.58 8.75
C LEU A 177 -5.01 -3.23 9.26
N LEU A 178 -5.96 -2.42 9.74
CA LEU A 178 -7.24 -2.91 10.24
C LEU A 178 -8.07 -3.59 9.14
N VAL A 179 -8.12 -3.00 7.94
CA VAL A 179 -8.84 -3.56 6.80
C VAL A 179 -8.21 -4.88 6.35
N SER A 180 -6.89 -4.90 6.12
CA SER A 180 -6.18 -6.09 5.64
C SER A 180 -6.15 -7.21 6.68
N ALA A 181 -5.93 -6.91 7.96
CA ALA A 181 -5.97 -7.93 9.03
C ALA A 181 -7.37 -8.54 9.18
N LYS A 182 -8.43 -7.71 9.12
CA LYS A 182 -9.81 -8.19 9.18
C LYS A 182 -10.16 -9.05 7.95
N ALA A 183 -9.75 -8.62 6.76
CA ALA A 183 -9.95 -9.40 5.54
C ALA A 183 -9.21 -10.75 5.60
N ALA A 184 -7.98 -10.77 6.10
CA ALA A 184 -7.21 -11.99 6.31
C ALA A 184 -7.88 -12.96 7.30
N LEU A 185 -8.40 -12.46 8.44
CA LEU A 185 -9.20 -13.25 9.39
C LEU A 185 -10.44 -13.87 8.74
N GLN A 186 -11.08 -13.14 7.83
CA GLN A 186 -12.23 -13.61 7.07
C GLN A 186 -11.86 -14.51 5.88
N LYS A 187 -10.58 -14.88 5.73
CA LYS A 187 -10.03 -15.65 4.59
C LYS A 187 -10.22 -14.96 3.23
N LYS A 188 -10.43 -13.64 3.21
CA LYS A 188 -10.55 -12.82 2.01
C LYS A 188 -9.18 -12.25 1.63
N SER A 189 -8.28 -13.13 1.21
CA SER A 189 -6.87 -12.78 0.92
C SER A 189 -6.73 -11.74 -0.18
N GLU A 190 -7.58 -11.81 -1.20
CA GLU A 190 -7.59 -10.87 -2.32
C GLU A 190 -7.86 -9.43 -1.86
N ILE A 191 -8.83 -9.23 -0.96
CA ILE A 191 -9.12 -7.91 -0.38
C ILE A 191 -7.93 -7.44 0.47
N ALA A 192 -7.34 -8.33 1.27
CA ALA A 192 -6.22 -8.00 2.13
C ALA A 192 -4.99 -7.55 1.34
N LEU A 193 -4.64 -8.28 0.28
CA LEU A 193 -3.49 -8.02 -0.58
C LEU A 193 -3.74 -6.85 -1.53
N GLY A 194 -4.91 -6.79 -2.18
CA GLY A 194 -5.28 -5.69 -3.08
C GLY A 194 -5.25 -4.32 -2.38
N ASN A 195 -5.67 -4.26 -1.11
CA ASN A 195 -5.53 -3.05 -0.30
C ASN A 195 -4.06 -2.63 -0.11
N ILE A 196 -3.16 -3.58 0.10
CA ILE A 196 -1.73 -3.32 0.32
C ILE A 196 -1.05 -2.89 -0.99
N PHE A 197 -1.35 -3.57 -2.10
CA PHE A 197 -0.83 -3.20 -3.43
C PHE A 197 -1.24 -1.79 -3.82
N GLY A 198 -2.55 -1.52 -3.81
CA GLY A 198 -3.09 -0.21 -4.18
C GLY A 198 -2.53 0.90 -3.31
N SER A 199 -2.44 0.68 -2.00
CA SER A 199 -1.90 1.67 -1.06
C SER A 199 -0.41 1.96 -1.32
N ASN A 200 0.40 0.95 -1.62
CA ASN A 200 1.82 1.15 -1.92
C ASN A 200 2.05 1.89 -3.23
N VAL A 201 1.31 1.55 -4.29
CA VAL A 201 1.38 2.26 -5.57
C VAL A 201 0.89 3.71 -5.40
N PHE A 202 -0.20 3.92 -4.66
CA PHE A 202 -0.73 5.25 -4.36
C PHE A 202 0.26 6.09 -3.54
N ASN A 203 0.88 5.51 -2.51
CA ASN A 203 1.88 6.18 -1.71
C ASN A 203 3.13 6.53 -2.52
N ALA A 204 3.61 5.57 -3.32
CA ALA A 204 4.78 5.77 -4.17
C ALA A 204 4.55 6.88 -5.19
N LEU A 205 3.38 6.94 -5.84
CA LEU A 205 3.15 7.84 -6.97
C LEU A 205 2.39 9.12 -6.61
N VAL A 206 1.32 9.02 -5.82
CA VAL A 206 0.41 10.14 -5.53
C VAL A 206 0.80 10.88 -4.26
N VAL A 207 1.06 10.17 -3.16
CA VAL A 207 1.39 10.82 -1.88
C VAL A 207 2.70 11.60 -1.96
N ILE A 208 3.63 11.16 -2.81
CA ILE A 208 4.86 11.88 -3.11
C ILE A 208 4.67 12.88 -4.26
N GLY A 209 4.07 12.45 -5.37
CA GLY A 209 3.94 13.27 -6.57
C GLY A 209 3.05 14.50 -6.38
N LEU A 210 1.92 14.38 -5.68
CA LEU A 210 0.99 15.50 -5.52
C LEU A 210 1.62 16.65 -4.71
N PRO A 211 2.24 16.44 -3.53
CA PRO A 211 2.90 17.52 -2.82
C PRO A 211 4.14 18.07 -3.54
N GLY A 212 4.83 17.24 -4.34
CA GLY A 212 6.00 17.63 -5.11
C GLY A 212 5.69 18.58 -6.29
N LEU A 213 4.43 18.65 -6.74
CA LEU A 213 3.97 19.69 -7.66
C LEU A 213 4.02 21.10 -7.05
N PHE A 214 3.94 21.21 -5.72
CA PHE A 214 3.89 22.50 -5.04
C PHE A 214 5.25 22.94 -4.50
N ARG A 215 6.15 21.99 -4.17
CA ARG A 215 7.47 22.29 -3.63
C ARG A 215 8.43 21.11 -3.84
N VAL A 216 9.71 21.40 -4.05
CA VAL A 216 10.77 20.37 -4.04
C VAL A 216 10.74 19.64 -2.69
N LEU A 217 10.72 18.31 -2.73
CA LEU A 217 10.72 17.47 -1.54
C LEU A 217 12.13 16.91 -1.30
N PRO A 218 12.87 17.42 -0.31
CA PRO A 218 14.17 16.87 0.04
C PRO A 218 14.00 15.51 0.70
N VAL A 219 14.90 14.58 0.39
CA VAL A 219 14.98 13.26 1.03
C VAL A 219 16.17 13.28 1.99
N ASP A 220 15.89 13.13 3.28
CA ASP A 220 16.93 13.10 4.30
C ASP A 220 17.92 11.96 4.06
N ASN A 221 19.19 12.20 4.40
CA ASN A 221 20.27 11.24 4.13
C ASN A 221 20.05 9.90 4.85
N GLN A 222 19.49 9.91 6.06
CA GLN A 222 19.20 8.69 6.81
C GLN A 222 18.08 7.89 6.13
N ILE A 223 17.06 8.56 5.60
CA ILE A 223 15.98 7.94 4.82
C ILE A 223 16.55 7.35 3.53
N PHE A 224 17.42 8.07 2.83
CA PHE A 224 18.04 7.59 1.61
C PHE A 224 18.92 6.35 1.83
N ILE A 225 19.71 6.32 2.91
CA ILE A 225 20.64 5.20 3.17
C ILE A 225 19.93 3.97 3.76
N ILE A 226 18.91 4.17 4.59
CA ILE A 226 18.25 3.06 5.32
C ILE A 226 16.87 2.76 4.75
N GLY A 227 16.02 3.80 4.65
CA GLY A 227 14.64 3.67 4.21
C GLY A 227 14.50 3.19 2.77
N VAL A 228 15.14 3.88 1.82
CA VAL A 228 15.02 3.58 0.39
C VAL A 228 15.47 2.14 0.05
N PRO A 229 16.65 1.66 0.50
CA PRO A 229 17.03 0.25 0.32
C PRO A 229 16.09 -0.74 1.02
N THR A 230 15.58 -0.41 2.20
CA THR A 230 14.62 -1.28 2.91
C THR A 230 13.31 -1.40 2.13
N MET A 231 12.80 -0.30 1.57
CA MET A 231 11.61 -0.32 0.72
C MET A 231 11.82 -1.17 -0.54
N ALA A 232 12.99 -1.03 -1.19
CA ALA A 232 13.35 -1.84 -2.35
C ALA A 232 13.43 -3.34 -2.00
N LEU A 233 14.09 -3.68 -0.90
CA LEU A 233 14.20 -5.05 -0.40
C LEU A 233 12.82 -5.62 -0.03
N ALA A 234 12.00 -4.86 0.69
CA ALA A 234 10.64 -5.26 1.06
C ALA A 234 9.80 -5.56 -0.19
N THR A 235 9.85 -4.67 -1.19
CA THR A 235 9.14 -4.84 -2.46
C THR A 235 9.63 -6.08 -3.21
N LEU A 236 10.96 -6.27 -3.30
CA LEU A 236 11.54 -7.44 -3.96
C LEU A 236 11.09 -8.74 -3.28
N LEU A 237 11.18 -8.82 -1.95
CA LEU A 237 10.74 -9.97 -1.18
C LEU A 237 9.24 -10.24 -1.38
N PHE A 238 8.42 -9.19 -1.39
CA PHE A 238 7.00 -9.33 -1.62
C PHE A 238 6.68 -9.82 -3.04
N VAL A 239 7.41 -9.35 -4.05
CA VAL A 239 7.27 -9.85 -5.42
C VAL A 239 7.61 -11.33 -5.50
N ILE A 240 8.70 -11.76 -4.87
CA ILE A 240 9.13 -13.17 -4.85
C ILE A 240 8.08 -14.05 -4.12
N SER A 241 7.64 -13.65 -2.92
CA SER A 241 6.60 -14.38 -2.18
C SER A 241 5.26 -14.37 -2.92
N GLY A 242 4.95 -13.29 -3.64
CA GLY A 242 3.73 -13.16 -4.44
C GLY A 242 3.65 -14.17 -5.59
N ILE A 243 4.76 -14.36 -6.32
CA ILE A 243 4.86 -15.32 -7.43
C ILE A 243 4.62 -16.77 -6.97
N SER A 244 4.96 -17.09 -5.72
CA SER A 244 4.70 -18.40 -5.10
C SER A 244 3.20 -18.71 -4.88
N ARG A 245 2.29 -17.80 -5.26
CA ARG A 245 0.81 -17.87 -5.11
C ARG A 245 0.29 -17.93 -3.67
N ARG A 246 1.18 -18.05 -2.68
CA ARG A 246 0.83 -18.18 -1.27
C ARG A 246 1.89 -17.51 -0.43
N ILE A 247 1.45 -16.73 0.55
CA ILE A 247 2.30 -16.16 1.59
C ILE A 247 1.96 -16.88 2.89
N HIS A 248 2.92 -17.65 3.40
CA HIS A 248 2.76 -18.45 4.61
C HIS A 248 2.99 -17.62 5.88
N MET A 249 2.49 -18.10 7.03
CA MET A 249 2.72 -17.46 8.32
C MET A 249 4.21 -17.23 8.64
N TRP A 250 5.11 -18.11 8.18
CA TRP A 250 6.55 -18.00 8.43
C TRP A 250 7.19 -16.88 7.61
N GLU A 251 6.74 -16.68 6.37
CA GLU A 251 7.13 -15.51 5.56
C GLU A 251 6.58 -14.23 6.21
N GLY A 252 5.35 -14.27 6.73
CA GLY A 252 4.78 -13.16 7.48
C GLY A 252 5.57 -12.82 8.74
N ALA A 253 5.97 -13.83 9.53
CA ALA A 253 6.81 -13.65 10.70
C ALA A 253 8.20 -13.10 10.33
N PHE A 254 8.75 -13.54 9.21
CA PHE A 254 10.00 -13.01 8.67
C PHE A 254 9.88 -11.53 8.27
N TYR A 255 8.78 -11.13 7.63
CA TYR A 255 8.50 -9.71 7.33
C TYR A 255 8.40 -8.86 8.59
N LEU A 256 7.72 -9.35 9.63
CA LEU A 256 7.65 -8.67 10.93
C LEU A 256 9.04 -8.50 11.56
N LEU A 257 9.88 -9.54 11.49
CA LEU A 257 11.25 -9.48 11.98
C LEU A 257 12.05 -8.40 11.23
N LEU A 258 11.96 -8.37 9.89
CA LEU A 258 12.61 -7.34 9.08
C LEU A 258 12.11 -5.93 9.44
N TYR A 259 10.81 -5.78 9.72
CA TYR A 259 10.26 -4.50 10.17
C TYR A 259 10.86 -4.05 11.50
N VAL A 260 10.96 -4.95 12.48
CA VAL A 260 11.59 -4.65 13.77
C VAL A 260 13.07 -4.30 13.60
N LEU A 261 13.80 -5.03 12.76
CA LEU A 261 15.21 -4.73 12.46
C LEU A 261 15.38 -3.38 11.76
N PHE A 262 14.47 -3.04 10.85
CA PHE A 262 14.45 -1.73 10.18
C PHE A 262 14.26 -0.59 11.20
N ILE A 263 13.29 -0.71 12.10
CA ILE A 263 13.08 0.28 13.17
C ILE A 263 14.32 0.37 14.06
N ALA A 264 14.85 -0.76 14.53
CA ALA A 264 16.05 -0.79 15.37
C ALA A 264 17.26 -0.12 14.69
N LYS A 265 17.44 -0.34 13.38
CA LYS A 265 18.51 0.28 12.60
C LYS A 265 18.33 1.79 12.45
N LEU A 266 17.10 2.27 12.25
CA LEU A 266 16.79 3.70 12.20
C LEU A 266 17.09 4.42 13.52
N PHE A 267 16.89 3.75 14.66
CA PHE A 267 17.22 4.29 15.97
C PHE A 267 18.68 4.04 16.40
N ASN A 268 19.53 3.59 15.47
CA ASN A 268 20.96 3.29 15.71
C ASN A 268 21.20 2.35 16.90
N TRP A 269 20.32 1.37 17.13
CA TRP A 269 20.55 0.36 18.16
C TRP A 269 21.70 -0.60 17.82
N PHE A 270 22.08 -0.69 16.54
CA PHE A 270 23.26 -1.42 16.02
C PHE A 270 23.63 -0.90 14.61
#